data_AF-A0A0M0LPL7-F1
#
_entry.id   AF-A0A0M0LPL7-F1
#
_cell.length_a   1.000
_cell.length_b   1.000
_cell.length_c   1.000
_cell.angle_alpha   90.00
_cell.angle_beta   90.00
_cell.angle_gamma   90.00
#
_symmetry.space_group_name_H-M   'P 1'
#
loop_
_entity.id
_entity.type
_entity.pdbx_description
1 polymer ?
#
loop_
_entity_poly.entity_id
_entity_poly.type
_entity_poly.pdbx_seq_one_letter_code
_entity_poly.pdbx_strand_id
1 'polypeptide(L)'
;MLHSGAYLLLLEALHRTSVTNVIVWRQLTPMFTMVVEQFVLPDVLYRTSCLSIIGLIFLVLGVMIYAAADYLYDWLGTLLTILSMLLMVWEGVLKRHLLTNPKEPIVLSLQAMVFVNNAVGFVAAMVLVLSYELWLFGYHAIPHIRRAEIVYTLCTAFLNSLYHYMGLQLAKAVSASFVLGTTFLSKVAIVIFAALCMGDTTRPACLLGLILALGGNLIYLLSRLQVMAAQELSEPTIEEDGTDIIDSIRETPGRPEGEERKPPTSWFNRLSHGGGSARELKI
;
A
#
# COMPACT_ATOMS: atom_id res chain seq x y z
N MET A 1 14.32 -7.70 -2.57
CA MET A 1 15.27 -7.88 -1.45
C MET A 1 14.83 -7.11 -0.21
N LEU A 2 14.58 -5.79 -0.29
CA LEU A 2 14.09 -4.97 0.82
C LEU A 2 12.84 -5.54 1.52
N HIS A 3 11.88 -6.07 0.75
CA HIS A 3 10.66 -6.69 1.28
C HIS A 3 10.93 -7.78 2.32
N SER A 4 11.85 -8.67 2.00
CA SER A 4 12.14 -9.83 2.83
C SER A 4 12.97 -9.47 4.05
N GLY A 5 13.89 -8.52 3.90
CA GLY A 5 14.55 -7.90 5.05
C GLY A 5 13.54 -7.29 6.02
N ALA A 6 12.53 -6.58 5.49
CA ALA A 6 11.48 -5.98 6.31
C ALA A 6 10.63 -7.02 7.05
N TYR A 7 10.27 -8.13 6.40
CA TYR A 7 9.55 -9.23 7.06
C TYR A 7 10.38 -9.92 8.14
N LEU A 8 11.68 -10.11 7.92
CA LEU A 8 12.55 -10.78 8.89
C LEU A 8 12.76 -9.92 10.14
N LEU A 9 12.96 -8.61 9.96
CA LEU A 9 12.96 -7.65 11.05
C LEU A 9 11.61 -7.63 11.80
N LEU A 10 10.50 -7.79 11.08
CA LEU A 10 9.17 -7.86 11.68
C LEU A 10 8.98 -9.12 12.51
N LEU A 11 9.43 -10.28 12.02
CA LEU A 11 9.33 -11.55 12.75
C LEU A 11 10.15 -11.50 14.04
N GLU A 12 11.37 -10.97 13.97
CA GLU A 12 12.20 -10.75 15.16
C GLU A 12 11.58 -9.74 16.11
N ALA A 13 10.94 -8.68 15.60
CA ALA A 13 10.20 -7.73 16.43
C ALA A 13 9.01 -8.39 17.15
N LEU A 14 8.24 -9.23 16.44
CA LEU A 14 7.11 -9.98 16.99
C LEU A 14 7.52 -11.03 18.04
N HIS A 15 8.76 -11.51 17.97
CA HIS A 15 9.31 -12.38 19.01
C HIS A 15 9.60 -11.61 20.32
N ARG A 16 9.82 -10.29 20.22
CA ARG A 16 10.23 -9.43 21.35
C ARG A 16 9.12 -8.57 21.93
N THR A 17 8.10 -8.26 21.15
CA THR A 17 7.00 -7.38 21.57
C THR A 17 5.63 -7.92 21.12
N SER A 18 4.55 -7.37 21.68
CA SER A 18 3.20 -7.79 21.37
C SER A 18 2.84 -7.46 19.91
N VAL A 19 1.98 -8.30 19.31
CA VAL A 19 1.45 -8.08 17.97
C VAL A 19 0.73 -6.73 17.89
N THR A 20 -0.04 -6.39 18.93
CA THR A 20 -0.79 -5.14 19.01
C THR A 20 0.15 -3.93 19.00
N ASN A 21 1.26 -3.96 19.76
CA ASN A 21 2.26 -2.89 19.76
C ASN A 21 2.87 -2.69 18.36
N VAL A 22 3.25 -3.78 17.69
CA VAL A 22 3.77 -3.72 16.31
C VAL A 22 2.76 -3.09 15.35
N ILE A 23 1.48 -3.44 15.46
CA ILE A 23 0.42 -2.87 14.62
C ILE A 23 0.24 -1.37 14.91
N VAL A 24 0.32 -0.94 16.17
CA VAL A 24 0.20 0.47 16.56
C VAL A 24 1.37 1.28 16.05
N TRP A 25 2.62 0.81 16.21
CA TRP A 25 3.79 1.46 15.63
C TRP A 25 3.70 1.57 14.10
N ARG A 26 3.14 0.55 13.44
CA ARG A 26 2.86 0.57 11.99
C ARG A 26 1.92 1.67 11.53
N GLN A 27 1.17 2.28 12.44
CA GLN A 27 0.37 3.46 12.09
C GLN A 27 1.25 4.64 11.71
N LEU A 28 2.52 4.72 12.15
CA LEU A 28 3.47 5.77 11.79
C LEU A 28 3.96 5.72 10.34
N THR A 29 3.61 4.68 9.57
CA THR A 29 4.04 4.51 8.17
C THR A 29 3.92 5.79 7.33
N PRO A 30 2.80 6.55 7.35
CA PRO A 30 2.65 7.73 6.49
C PRO A 30 3.63 8.86 6.79
N MET A 31 4.12 8.96 8.03
CA MET A 31 5.18 9.91 8.41
C MET A 31 6.47 9.57 7.67
N PHE A 32 6.87 8.30 7.71
CA PHE A 32 8.06 7.82 6.99
C PHE A 32 7.88 7.91 5.48
N THR A 33 6.70 7.59 4.96
CA THR A 33 6.40 7.72 3.52
C THR A 33 6.57 9.15 3.06
N MET A 34 6.05 10.13 3.79
CA MET A 34 6.21 11.54 3.44
C MET A 34 7.68 11.95 3.37
N VAL A 35 8.49 11.54 4.34
CA VAL A 35 9.93 11.86 4.37
C VAL A 35 10.64 11.21 3.19
N VAL A 36 10.42 9.92 2.94
CA VAL A 36 11.09 9.19 1.84
C VAL A 36 10.65 9.71 0.48
N GLU A 37 9.36 10.02 0.29
CA GLU A 37 8.86 10.59 -0.97
C GLU A 37 9.49 11.94 -1.29
N GLN A 38 9.75 12.80 -0.28
CA GLN A 38 10.46 14.06 -0.50
C GLN A 38 11.88 13.88 -1.04
N PHE A 39 12.56 12.79 -0.67
CA PHE A 39 13.91 12.50 -1.17
C PHE A 39 13.92 11.82 -2.54
N VAL A 40 12.95 10.93 -2.81
CA VAL A 40 12.94 10.08 -4.03
C VAL A 40 12.15 10.71 -5.19
N LEU A 41 11.14 11.53 -4.89
CA LEU A 41 10.21 12.11 -5.87
C LEU A 41 10.16 13.65 -5.74
N PRO A 42 11.28 14.37 -6.00
CA PRO A 42 11.35 15.82 -5.82
C PRO A 42 10.38 16.59 -6.72
N ASP A 43 10.00 16.03 -7.87
CA ASP A 43 9.10 16.66 -8.85
C ASP A 43 7.62 16.67 -8.40
N VAL A 44 7.25 15.81 -7.45
CA VAL A 44 5.91 15.82 -6.88
C VAL A 44 5.90 16.83 -5.74
N LEU A 45 5.52 18.08 -6.03
CA LEU A 45 5.31 19.13 -5.04
C LEU A 45 4.37 18.63 -3.94
N TYR A 46 4.95 18.13 -2.85
CA TYR A 46 4.19 17.63 -1.71
C TYR A 46 3.65 18.84 -0.96
N ARG A 47 2.45 19.30 -1.33
CA ARG A 47 1.74 20.33 -0.57
C ARG A 47 1.27 19.71 0.74
N THR A 48 2.08 19.90 1.78
CA THR A 48 1.71 19.57 3.15
C THR A 48 0.68 20.58 3.62
N SER A 49 -0.56 20.14 3.83
CA SER A 49 -1.58 20.96 4.47
C SER A 49 -1.30 21.06 5.97
N CYS A 50 -1.62 22.18 6.61
CA CYS A 50 -1.57 22.32 8.07
C CYS A 50 -2.38 21.20 8.77
N LEU A 51 -3.48 20.77 8.15
CA LEU A 51 -4.31 19.68 8.65
C LEU A 51 -3.57 18.33 8.66
N SER A 52 -2.72 18.08 7.65
CA SER A 52 -1.87 16.88 7.60
C SER A 52 -0.88 16.85 8.76
N ILE A 53 -0.28 17.99 9.10
CA ILE A 53 0.67 18.13 10.21
C ILE A 53 -0.04 17.88 11.54
N ILE A 54 -1.22 18.46 11.74
CA ILE A 54 -2.03 18.22 12.93
C ILE A 54 -2.35 16.71 13.05
N GLY A 55 -2.81 16.07 11.97
CA GLY A 55 -3.06 14.63 11.95
C GLY A 55 -1.84 13.80 12.35
N LEU A 56 -0.66 14.15 11.82
CA LEU A 56 0.62 13.49 12.19
C LEU A 56 0.99 13.70 13.66
N ILE A 57 0.76 14.88 14.23
CA ILE A 57 1.02 15.17 15.64
C ILE A 57 0.13 14.29 16.53
N PHE A 58 -1.18 14.26 16.26
CA PHE A 58 -2.13 13.40 16.99
C PHE A 58 -1.76 11.92 16.91
N LEU A 59 -1.30 11.50 15.72
CA LEU A 59 -0.86 10.15 15.48
C LEU A 59 0.40 9.77 16.28
N VAL A 60 1.42 10.63 16.29
CA VAL A 60 2.64 10.40 17.09
C VAL A 60 2.30 10.40 18.58
N LEU A 61 1.50 11.36 19.05
CA LEU A 61 1.02 11.39 20.44
C LEU A 61 0.28 10.11 20.82
N GLY A 62 -0.63 9.64 19.97
CA GLY A 62 -1.38 8.41 20.21
C GLY A 62 -0.48 7.18 20.33
N VAL A 63 0.48 7.02 19.42
CA VAL A 63 1.45 5.92 19.46
C VAL A 63 2.34 5.99 20.70
N MET A 64 2.80 7.19 21.08
CA MET A 64 3.63 7.36 22.29
C MET A 64 2.84 7.07 23.58
N ILE A 65 1.58 7.52 23.68
CA ILE A 65 0.70 7.21 24.82
C ILE A 65 0.45 5.70 24.90
N TYR A 66 0.21 5.05 23.75
CA TYR A 66 0.04 3.60 23.70
C TYR A 66 1.30 2.87 24.18
N ALA A 67 2.47 3.22 23.61
CA ALA A 67 3.74 2.58 23.95
C ALA A 67 4.12 2.77 25.42
N ALA A 68 3.86 3.96 25.99
CA ALA A 68 4.11 4.23 27.40
C ALA A 68 3.16 3.46 28.35
N ALA A 69 1.97 3.11 27.88
CA ALA A 69 0.98 2.36 28.66
C ALA A 69 1.12 0.83 28.52
N ASP A 70 1.83 0.36 27.50
CA ASP A 70 2.07 -1.07 27.27
C ASP A 70 3.11 -1.63 28.25
N TYR A 71 2.78 -2.78 28.85
CA TYR A 71 3.67 -3.47 29.80
C TYR A 71 4.67 -4.40 29.09
N LEU A 72 4.39 -4.80 27.85
CA LEU A 72 5.27 -5.62 27.00
C LEU A 72 6.16 -4.74 26.11
N TYR A 73 6.43 -3.52 26.56
CA TYR A 73 7.29 -2.61 25.84
C TYR A 73 8.74 -3.08 25.90
N ASP A 74 9.27 -3.52 24.75
CA ASP A 74 10.68 -3.75 24.53
C ASP A 74 11.21 -2.75 23.50
N TRP A 75 12.22 -1.96 23.89
CA TRP A 75 12.79 -0.92 23.04
C TRP A 75 13.45 -1.50 21.79
N LEU A 76 14.02 -2.71 21.88
CA LEU A 76 14.65 -3.38 20.75
C LEU A 76 13.59 -3.88 19.76
N GLY A 77 12.51 -4.48 20.24
CA GLY A 77 11.34 -4.81 19.43
C GLY A 77 10.74 -3.58 18.71
N THR A 78 10.66 -2.44 19.39
CA THR A 78 10.23 -1.17 18.79
C THR A 78 11.22 -0.69 17.71
N LEU A 79 12.53 -0.71 17.97
CA LEU A 79 13.55 -0.31 17.00
C LEU A 79 13.49 -1.17 15.73
N LEU A 80 13.36 -2.49 15.88
CA LEU A 80 13.23 -3.43 14.76
C LEU A 80 11.94 -3.20 13.97
N THR A 81 10.84 -2.88 14.66
CA THR A 81 9.58 -2.50 14.02
C THR A 81 9.73 -1.24 13.17
N ILE A 82 10.42 -0.21 13.70
CA ILE A 82 10.69 1.04 12.97
C ILE A 82 11.55 0.77 11.74
N LEU A 83 12.62 -0.02 11.89
CA LEU A 83 13.48 -0.36 10.77
C LEU A 83 12.73 -1.17 9.70
N SER A 84 11.91 -2.13 10.11
CA SER A 84 11.01 -2.87 9.21
C SER A 84 10.10 -1.93 8.42
N MET A 85 9.49 -0.95 9.08
CA MET A 85 8.64 0.04 8.42
C MET A 85 9.42 0.88 7.40
N LEU A 86 10.61 1.36 7.74
CA LEU A 86 11.44 2.15 6.83
C LEU A 86 11.78 1.37 5.55
N LEU A 87 12.14 0.10 5.66
CA LEU A 87 12.41 -0.74 4.50
C LEU A 87 11.15 -0.98 3.66
N MET A 88 9.99 -1.20 4.28
CA MET A 88 8.72 -1.34 3.56
C MET A 88 8.33 -0.06 2.82
N VAL A 89 8.50 1.10 3.46
CA VAL A 89 8.24 2.41 2.85
C VAL A 89 9.19 2.64 1.68
N TRP A 90 10.48 2.40 1.87
CA TRP A 90 11.48 2.56 0.83
C TRP A 90 11.15 1.71 -0.41
N GLU A 91 10.81 0.45 -0.19
CA GLU A 91 10.39 -0.45 -1.25
C GLU A 91 9.11 0.04 -1.94
N GLY A 92 8.11 0.48 -1.18
CA GLY A 92 6.85 0.99 -1.71
C GLY A 92 7.05 2.23 -2.60
N VAL A 93 7.87 3.18 -2.15
CA VAL A 93 8.21 4.39 -2.90
C VAL A 93 9.04 4.04 -4.14
N LEU A 94 10.01 3.13 -4.03
CA LEU A 94 10.82 2.70 -5.17
C LEU A 94 9.96 1.99 -6.21
N LYS A 95 9.06 1.08 -5.80
CA LYS A 95 8.10 0.43 -6.70
C LYS A 95 7.22 1.43 -7.42
N ARG A 96 6.69 2.42 -6.69
CA ARG A 96 5.90 3.51 -7.28
C ARG A 96 6.72 4.31 -8.27
N HIS A 97 7.95 4.69 -7.93
CA HIS A 97 8.85 5.41 -8.82
C HIS A 97 9.09 4.62 -10.12
N LEU A 98 9.41 3.33 -10.01
CA LEU A 98 9.64 2.46 -11.18
C LEU A 98 8.39 2.25 -12.04
N LEU A 99 7.18 2.33 -11.46
CA LEU A 99 5.91 2.19 -12.18
C LEU A 99 5.46 3.50 -12.83
N THR A 100 5.77 4.64 -12.23
CA THR A 100 5.27 5.96 -12.67
C THR A 100 6.29 6.70 -13.53
N ASN A 101 7.58 6.33 -13.52
CA ASN A 101 8.61 7.04 -14.27
C ASN A 101 8.45 6.79 -15.80
N PRO A 102 8.09 7.82 -16.59
CA PRO A 102 7.84 7.65 -18.03
C PRO A 102 9.13 7.52 -18.84
N LYS A 103 10.30 7.87 -18.27
CA LYS A 103 11.59 7.86 -18.99
C LYS A 103 12.16 6.45 -19.19
N GLU A 104 11.85 5.52 -18.28
CA GLU A 104 12.32 4.14 -18.32
C GLU A 104 11.19 3.18 -17.94
N PRO A 105 10.19 2.98 -18.82
CA PRO A 105 9.07 2.10 -18.52
C PRO A 105 9.58 0.66 -18.40
N ILE A 106 9.53 0.11 -17.19
CA ILE A 106 9.80 -1.31 -17.00
C ILE A 106 8.66 -2.09 -17.67
N VAL A 107 8.98 -2.78 -18.77
CA VAL A 107 8.04 -3.62 -19.52
C VAL A 107 7.83 -4.98 -18.81
N LEU A 108 7.63 -4.98 -17.50
CA LEU A 108 7.26 -6.19 -16.75
C LEU A 108 5.73 -6.26 -16.60
N SER A 109 5.19 -7.44 -16.89
CA SER A 109 3.80 -7.74 -16.51
C SER A 109 3.64 -7.67 -15.00
N LEU A 110 2.42 -7.36 -14.52
CA LEU A 110 2.14 -7.32 -13.08
C LEU A 110 2.49 -8.64 -12.39
N GLN A 111 2.17 -9.75 -13.06
CA GLN A 111 2.44 -11.11 -12.60
C GLN A 111 3.94 -11.36 -12.46
N ALA A 112 4.73 -10.90 -13.43
CA ALA A 112 6.19 -10.99 -13.38
C ALA A 112 6.76 -10.17 -12.21
N MET A 113 6.23 -8.97 -11.95
CA MET A 113 6.66 -8.15 -10.82
C MET A 113 6.38 -8.82 -9.46
N VAL A 114 5.20 -9.43 -9.29
CA VAL A 114 4.87 -10.20 -8.08
C VAL A 114 5.79 -11.41 -7.93
N PHE A 115 5.97 -12.17 -9.02
CA PHE A 115 6.82 -13.35 -9.03
C PHE A 115 8.26 -13.00 -8.67
N VAL A 116 8.85 -11.99 -9.31
CA VAL A 116 10.23 -11.54 -9.03
C VAL A 116 10.35 -11.08 -7.57
N ASN A 117 9.39 -10.30 -7.06
CA ASN A 117 9.43 -9.84 -5.68
C ASN A 117 9.41 -11.01 -4.67
N ASN A 118 8.53 -11.98 -4.88
CA ASN A 118 8.42 -13.16 -4.04
C ASN A 118 9.61 -14.12 -4.20
N ALA A 119 10.11 -14.33 -5.41
CA ALA A 119 11.24 -15.23 -5.69
C ALA A 119 12.53 -14.70 -5.08
N VAL A 120 12.84 -13.42 -5.31
CA VAL A 120 13.98 -12.75 -4.66
C VAL A 120 13.82 -12.77 -3.15
N GLY A 121 12.58 -12.62 -2.68
CA GLY A 121 12.30 -12.65 -1.26
C GLY A 121 12.46 -14.01 -0.60
N PHE A 122 12.06 -15.06 -1.31
CA PHE A 122 12.27 -16.45 -0.92
C PHE A 122 13.76 -16.77 -0.86
N VAL A 123 14.55 -16.37 -1.86
CA VAL A 123 16.01 -16.56 -1.86
C VAL A 123 16.64 -15.86 -0.65
N ALA A 124 16.28 -14.61 -0.39
CA ALA A 124 16.79 -13.87 0.77
C ALA A 124 16.41 -14.54 2.10
N ALA A 125 15.18 -15.00 2.24
CA ALA A 125 14.73 -15.73 3.42
C ALA A 125 15.47 -17.06 3.59
N MET A 126 15.68 -17.81 2.50
CA MET A 126 16.46 -19.05 2.52
C MET A 126 17.90 -18.81 2.96
N VAL A 127 18.58 -17.79 2.41
CA VAL A 127 19.95 -17.45 2.83
C VAL A 127 19.99 -17.16 4.34
N LEU A 128 19.02 -16.43 4.87
CA LEU A 128 18.98 -16.10 6.29
C LEU A 128 18.69 -17.30 7.18
N VAL A 129 17.72 -18.15 6.81
CA VAL A 129 17.44 -19.41 7.53
C VAL A 129 18.68 -20.30 7.53
N LEU A 130 19.34 -20.45 6.40
CA LEU A 130 20.56 -21.26 6.27
C LEU A 130 21.73 -20.67 7.08
N SER A 131 21.79 -19.35 7.26
CA SER A 131 22.88 -18.67 7.97
C SER A 131 22.70 -18.62 9.49
N TYR A 132 21.46 -18.53 9.98
CA TYR A 132 21.19 -18.25 11.40
C TYR A 132 20.74 -19.50 12.19
N GLU A 133 20.02 -20.43 11.56
CA GLU A 133 19.21 -21.42 12.27
C GLU A 133 19.32 -22.85 11.70
N LEU A 134 20.32 -23.16 10.86
CA LEU A 134 20.42 -24.48 10.23
C LEU A 134 20.40 -25.65 11.23
N TRP A 135 20.98 -25.43 12.42
CA TRP A 135 21.07 -26.43 13.49
C TRP A 135 19.82 -26.50 14.38
N LEU A 136 19.25 -25.35 14.80
CA LEU A 136 18.05 -25.32 15.64
C LEU A 136 16.80 -25.75 14.85
N PHE A 137 16.67 -25.26 13.61
CA PHE A 137 15.50 -25.53 12.77
C PHE A 137 15.45 -27.00 12.34
N GLY A 138 16.59 -27.54 11.89
CA GLY A 138 16.70 -28.91 11.39
C GLY A 138 16.47 -29.99 12.46
N TYR A 139 16.97 -29.76 13.69
CA TYR A 139 17.01 -30.80 14.71
C TYR A 139 15.90 -30.67 15.78
N HIS A 140 15.35 -29.47 16.02
CA HIS A 140 14.32 -29.26 17.04
C HIS A 140 12.96 -28.84 16.47
N ALA A 141 12.92 -28.03 15.41
CA ALA A 141 11.64 -27.53 14.91
C ALA A 141 10.89 -28.53 14.01
N ILE A 142 11.58 -29.12 13.02
CA ILE A 142 10.96 -30.02 12.02
C ILE A 142 10.19 -31.21 12.61
N PRO A 143 10.70 -31.96 13.60
CA PRO A 143 9.99 -33.14 14.10
C PRO A 143 8.71 -32.81 14.89
N HIS A 144 8.52 -31.56 15.30
CA HIS A 144 7.35 -31.14 16.09
C HIS A 144 6.26 -30.45 15.26
N ILE A 145 6.49 -30.23 13.96
CA ILE A 145 5.50 -29.57 13.11
C ILE A 145 4.27 -30.47 12.94
N ARG A 146 3.13 -30.03 13.48
CA ARG A 146 1.86 -30.74 13.33
C ARG A 146 1.28 -30.54 11.94
N ARG A 147 0.52 -31.52 11.44
CA ARG A 147 -0.18 -31.40 10.14
C ARG A 147 -1.05 -30.13 10.04
N ALA A 148 -1.67 -29.74 11.15
CA ALA A 148 -2.48 -28.53 11.23
C ALA A 148 -1.65 -27.25 10.99
N GLU A 149 -0.42 -27.19 11.49
CA GLU A 149 0.47 -26.04 11.32
C GLU A 149 0.93 -25.91 9.87
N ILE A 150 1.25 -27.04 9.21
CA ILE A 150 1.59 -27.05 7.78
C ILE A 150 0.43 -26.48 6.95
N VAL A 151 -0.79 -26.94 7.20
CA VAL A 151 -1.99 -26.44 6.50
C VAL A 151 -2.21 -24.96 6.78
N TYR A 152 -2.02 -24.51 8.02
CA TYR A 152 -2.12 -23.11 8.39
C TYR A 152 -1.06 -22.23 7.71
N THR A 153 0.20 -22.68 7.66
CA THR A 153 1.28 -21.98 6.95
C THR A 153 1.02 -21.90 5.45
N LEU A 154 0.55 -22.97 4.83
CA LEU A 154 0.19 -22.95 3.40
C LEU A 154 -0.98 -22.00 3.12
N CYS A 155 -2.01 -22.02 3.97
CA CYS A 155 -3.16 -21.14 3.84
C CYS A 155 -2.77 -19.65 3.98
N THR A 156 -1.98 -19.32 5.00
CA THR A 156 -1.48 -17.95 5.23
C THR A 156 -0.56 -17.48 4.11
N ALA A 157 0.32 -18.34 3.58
CA ALA A 157 1.16 -18.02 2.43
C ALA A 157 0.32 -17.72 1.17
N PHE A 158 -0.71 -18.54 0.90
CA PHE A 158 -1.62 -18.33 -0.22
C PHE A 158 -2.39 -17.01 -0.09
N LEU A 159 -2.98 -16.75 1.09
CA LEU A 159 -3.70 -15.51 1.36
C LEU A 159 -2.80 -14.28 1.26
N ASN A 160 -1.56 -14.36 1.74
CA ASN A 160 -0.61 -13.26 1.64
C ASN A 160 -0.21 -12.97 0.18
N SER A 161 -0.02 -14.02 -0.64
CA SER A 161 0.22 -13.86 -2.08
C SER A 161 -0.98 -13.21 -2.78
N LEU A 162 -2.20 -13.63 -2.45
CA LEU A 162 -3.43 -13.05 -3.00
C LEU A 162 -3.58 -11.59 -2.59
N TYR A 163 -3.32 -11.27 -1.31
CA TYR A 163 -3.33 -9.90 -0.80
C TYR A 163 -2.33 -9.00 -1.56
N HIS A 164 -1.10 -9.49 -1.78
CA HIS A 164 -0.09 -8.74 -2.52
C HIS A 164 -0.50 -8.50 -3.98
N TYR A 165 -1.06 -9.51 -4.65
CA TYR A 165 -1.55 -9.38 -6.02
C TYR A 165 -2.71 -8.38 -6.12
N MET A 166 -3.69 -8.48 -5.22
CA MET A 166 -4.84 -7.58 -5.17
C MET A 166 -4.42 -6.15 -4.84
N GLY A 167 -3.45 -5.94 -3.95
CA GLY A 167 -2.92 -4.62 -3.64
C GLY A 167 -2.31 -3.94 -4.86
N LEU A 168 -1.58 -4.68 -5.69
CA LEU A 168 -1.02 -4.15 -6.94
C LEU A 168 -2.08 -3.91 -8.01
N GLN A 169 -3.07 -4.80 -8.15
CA GLN A 169 -4.18 -4.58 -9.07
C GLN A 169 -5.00 -3.35 -8.66
N LEU A 170 -5.26 -3.18 -7.36
CA LEU A 170 -5.96 -2.02 -6.82
C LEU A 170 -5.19 -0.73 -7.11
N ALA A 171 -3.86 -0.73 -6.93
CA ALA A 171 -3.00 0.40 -7.24
C ALA A 171 -2.97 0.77 -8.73
N LYS A 172 -3.29 -0.18 -9.63
CA LYS A 172 -3.41 0.08 -11.07
C LYS A 172 -4.81 0.50 -11.50
N ALA A 173 -5.85 -0.07 -10.89
CA ALA A 173 -7.22 0.04 -11.36
C ALA A 173 -7.96 1.27 -10.81
N VAL A 174 -7.53 1.82 -9.68
CA VAL A 174 -8.27 2.88 -8.98
C VAL A 174 -7.37 4.08 -8.67
N SER A 175 -7.99 5.24 -8.50
CA SER A 175 -7.31 6.47 -8.08
C SER A 175 -6.52 6.26 -6.79
N ALA A 176 -5.40 6.99 -6.67
CA ALA A 176 -4.54 6.94 -5.49
C ALA A 176 -5.30 7.21 -4.18
N SER A 177 -6.28 8.11 -4.24
CA SER A 177 -7.22 8.43 -3.16
C SER A 177 -7.96 7.20 -2.61
N PHE A 178 -8.49 6.35 -3.50
CA PHE A 178 -9.22 5.15 -3.10
C PHE A 178 -8.30 4.08 -2.48
N VAL A 179 -7.10 3.94 -3.04
CA VAL A 179 -6.06 3.03 -2.51
C VAL A 179 -5.68 3.44 -1.08
N LEU A 180 -5.47 4.74 -0.85
CA LEU A 180 -5.18 5.27 0.49
C LEU A 180 -6.33 5.01 1.48
N GLY A 181 -7.58 5.23 1.05
CA GLY A 181 -8.74 4.96 1.90
C GLY A 181 -8.89 3.48 2.26
N THR A 182 -8.72 2.59 1.28
CA THR A 182 -8.87 1.14 1.48
C THR A 182 -7.77 0.56 2.37
N THR A 183 -6.53 1.04 2.21
CA THR A 183 -5.41 0.62 3.06
C THR A 183 -5.58 1.10 4.50
N PHE A 184 -6.09 2.32 4.71
CA PHE A 184 -6.46 2.80 6.04
C PHE A 184 -7.54 1.94 6.69
N LEU A 185 -8.64 1.67 5.98
CA LEU A 185 -9.74 0.86 6.52
C LEU A 185 -9.28 -0.57 6.88
N SER A 186 -8.44 -1.16 6.03
CA SER A 186 -7.84 -2.48 6.29
C SER A 186 -6.99 -2.47 7.56
N LYS A 187 -6.18 -1.41 7.78
CA LYS A 187 -5.39 -1.25 9.01
C LYS A 187 -6.26 -1.08 10.25
N VAL A 188 -7.33 -0.30 10.15
CA VAL A 188 -8.32 -0.14 11.24
C VAL A 188 -8.94 -1.49 11.59
N ALA A 189 -9.37 -2.25 10.59
CA ALA A 189 -9.96 -3.58 10.79
C ALA A 189 -8.98 -4.53 11.49
N ILE A 190 -7.71 -4.56 11.07
CA ILE A 190 -6.65 -5.38 11.68
C ILE A 190 -6.41 -4.96 13.14
N VAL A 191 -6.35 -3.66 13.42
CA VAL A 191 -6.20 -3.13 14.79
C VAL A 191 -7.35 -3.56 15.68
N ILE A 192 -8.60 -3.39 15.21
CA ILE A 192 -9.79 -3.76 15.99
C ILE A 192 -9.80 -5.28 16.22
N PHE A 193 -9.49 -6.07 15.20
CA PHE A 193 -9.40 -7.52 15.32
C PHE A 193 -8.32 -7.93 16.32
N ALA A 194 -7.12 -7.34 16.26
CA ALA A 194 -6.04 -7.62 17.21
C ALA A 194 -6.47 -7.26 18.64
N ALA A 195 -7.05 -6.08 18.84
CA ALA A 195 -7.54 -5.64 20.15
C ALA A 195 -8.62 -6.57 20.73
N LEU A 196 -9.59 -7.01 19.90
CA LEU A 196 -10.70 -7.86 20.34
C LEU A 196 -10.31 -9.33 20.52
N CYS A 197 -9.50 -9.89 19.61
CA CYS A 197 -9.18 -11.32 19.62
C CYS A 197 -7.94 -11.67 20.44
N MET A 198 -6.97 -10.76 20.56
CA MET A 198 -5.75 -11.02 21.35
C MET A 198 -5.92 -10.60 22.81
N GLY A 199 -6.89 -9.73 23.12
CA GLY A 199 -7.18 -9.30 24.49
C GLY A 199 -6.10 -8.42 25.13
N ASP A 200 -5.13 -7.92 24.36
CA ASP A 200 -3.97 -7.18 24.86
C ASP A 200 -4.32 -5.75 25.35
N THR A 201 -5.45 -5.18 24.94
CA THR A 201 -5.83 -3.79 25.27
C THR A 201 -6.76 -3.70 26.48
N THR A 202 -6.27 -4.10 27.65
CA THR A 202 -7.07 -4.02 28.90
C THR A 202 -7.01 -2.67 29.58
N ARG A 203 -6.00 -1.84 29.29
CA ARG A 203 -5.82 -0.54 29.94
C ARG A 203 -6.51 0.59 29.16
N PRO A 204 -7.25 1.49 29.84
CA PRO A 204 -7.91 2.62 29.19
C PRO A 204 -6.93 3.59 28.54
N ALA A 205 -5.70 3.69 29.06
CA ALA A 205 -4.64 4.49 28.45
C ALA A 205 -4.19 3.96 27.08
N CYS A 206 -4.08 2.63 26.92
CA CYS A 206 -3.79 2.01 25.63
C CYS A 206 -4.93 2.29 24.63
N LEU A 207 -6.19 2.18 25.08
CA LEU A 207 -7.34 2.49 24.24
C LEU A 207 -7.35 3.96 23.79
N LEU A 208 -7.05 4.89 24.70
CA LEU A 208 -6.93 6.31 24.36
C LEU A 208 -5.83 6.56 23.33
N GLY A 209 -4.64 6.00 23.54
CA GLY A 209 -3.53 6.09 22.58
C GLY A 209 -3.90 5.53 21.21
N LEU A 210 -4.62 4.40 21.19
CA LEU A 210 -5.11 3.79 19.97
C LEU A 210 -6.11 4.66 19.22
N ILE A 211 -7.10 5.21 19.92
CA ILE A 211 -8.10 6.12 19.34
C ILE A 211 -7.43 7.37 18.78
N LEU A 212 -6.47 7.96 19.50
CA LEU A 212 -5.70 9.11 19.03
C LEU A 212 -4.86 8.76 17.79
N ALA A 213 -4.21 7.60 17.76
CA ALA A 213 -3.41 7.15 16.62
C ALA A 213 -4.28 6.94 15.37
N LEU A 214 -5.42 6.27 15.52
CA LEU A 214 -6.38 6.05 14.43
C LEU A 214 -7.02 7.35 13.96
N GLY A 215 -7.40 8.24 14.89
CA GLY A 215 -7.96 9.55 14.59
C GLY A 215 -6.96 10.45 13.85
N GLY A 216 -5.70 10.48 14.29
CA GLY A 216 -4.62 11.20 13.61
C GLY A 216 -4.39 10.70 12.19
N ASN A 217 -4.41 9.37 11.99
CA ASN A 217 -4.33 8.77 10.65
C ASN A 217 -5.55 9.11 9.78
N LEU A 218 -6.75 9.16 10.35
CA LEU A 218 -7.95 9.57 9.62
C LEU A 218 -7.86 11.03 9.17
N ILE A 219 -7.46 11.93 10.07
CA ILE A 219 -7.25 13.36 9.75
C ILE A 219 -6.19 13.51 8.65
N TYR A 220 -5.07 12.78 8.77
CA TYR A 220 -4.03 12.75 7.75
C TYR A 220 -4.59 12.28 6.40
N LEU A 221 -5.32 11.17 6.38
CA LEU A 221 -5.95 10.65 5.16
C LEU A 221 -6.88 11.69 4.52
N LEU A 222 -7.80 12.27 5.29
CA LEU A 222 -8.74 13.28 4.80
C LEU A 222 -8.01 14.50 4.22
N SER A 223 -6.95 14.96 4.88
CA SER A 223 -6.14 16.07 4.37
C SER A 223 -5.43 15.72 3.06
N ARG A 224 -4.98 14.48 2.88
CA ARG A 224 -4.37 14.01 1.63
C ARG A 224 -5.37 13.90 0.50
N LEU A 225 -6.58 13.42 0.79
CA LEU A 225 -7.68 13.37 -0.18
C LEU A 225 -8.04 14.78 -0.67
N GLN A 226 -8.08 15.78 0.22
CA GLN A 226 -8.32 17.17 -0.14
C GLN A 226 -7.22 17.74 -1.05
N VAL A 227 -5.95 17.44 -0.75
CA VAL A 227 -4.82 17.91 -1.56
C VAL A 227 -4.85 17.28 -2.96
N MET A 228 -5.14 15.98 -3.06
CA MET A 228 -5.27 15.29 -4.34
C MET A 228 -6.43 15.84 -5.17
N ALA A 229 -7.59 16.06 -4.56
CA ALA A 229 -8.73 16.66 -5.25
C ALA A 229 -8.45 18.09 -5.76
N ALA A 230 -7.69 18.87 -4.99
CA ALA A 230 -7.27 20.21 -5.41
C ALA A 230 -6.24 20.19 -6.55
N GLN A 231 -5.40 19.16 -6.63
CA GLN A 231 -4.44 18.97 -7.72
C GLN A 231 -5.15 18.61 -9.03
N GLU A 232 -6.09 17.66 -8.99
CA GLU A 232 -6.90 17.27 -10.15
C GLU A 232 -7.68 18.46 -10.74
N LEU A 233 -8.12 19.42 -9.91
CA LEU A 233 -8.82 20.61 -10.38
C LEU A 233 -7.89 21.68 -11.00
N SER A 234 -6.59 21.63 -10.68
CA SER A 234 -5.61 22.65 -11.08
C SER A 234 -4.84 22.32 -12.35
N GLU A 235 -4.89 21.07 -12.80
CA GLU A 235 -4.29 20.65 -14.07
C GLU A 235 -5.19 21.19 -15.20
N PRO A 236 -4.74 22.21 -15.96
CA PRO A 236 -5.54 22.71 -17.06
C PRO A 236 -5.68 21.56 -18.05
N THR A 237 -6.92 21.19 -18.36
CA THR A 237 -7.22 20.29 -19.47
C THR A 237 -6.52 20.89 -20.68
N ILE A 238 -5.41 20.30 -21.10
CA ILE A 238 -4.88 20.52 -22.43
C ILE A 238 -5.98 19.92 -23.30
N GLU A 239 -6.96 20.75 -23.69
CA GLU A 239 -7.73 20.48 -24.89
C GLU A 239 -6.67 20.21 -25.95
N GLU A 240 -6.55 18.95 -26.37
CA GLU A 240 -5.94 18.63 -27.65
C GLU A 240 -6.69 19.50 -28.65
N ASP A 241 -6.07 20.62 -29.01
CA ASP A 241 -6.53 21.55 -30.01
C ASP A 241 -6.69 20.74 -31.30
N GLY A 242 -7.93 20.33 -31.58
CA GLY A 242 -8.29 19.54 -32.75
C GLY A 242 -8.08 20.27 -34.08
N THR A 243 -7.35 21.39 -34.08
CA THR A 243 -6.99 22.16 -35.28
C THR A 243 -5.90 21.49 -36.11
N ASP A 244 -5.01 20.67 -35.54
CA ASP A 244 -3.97 19.97 -36.32
C ASP A 244 -4.51 18.81 -37.18
N ILE A 245 -5.70 18.27 -36.86
CA ILE A 245 -6.35 17.24 -37.68
C ILE A 245 -7.05 17.87 -38.89
N ILE A 246 -7.54 19.10 -38.79
CA ILE A 246 -8.21 19.77 -39.92
C ILE A 246 -7.18 20.25 -40.97
N ASP A 247 -6.00 20.69 -40.54
CA ASP A 247 -4.95 21.12 -41.47
C ASP A 247 -4.22 19.95 -42.15
N SER A 248 -4.06 18.80 -41.47
CA SER A 248 -3.50 17.59 -42.11
C SER A 248 -4.46 16.86 -43.08
N ILE A 249 -5.77 17.12 -43.00
CA ILE A 249 -6.75 16.66 -44.00
C ILE A 249 -6.74 17.58 -45.24
N ARG A 250 -6.26 18.82 -45.13
CA ARG A 250 -6.31 19.80 -46.23
C ARG A 250 -5.15 19.71 -47.22
N GLU A 251 -4.08 18.97 -46.91
CA GLU A 251 -2.86 18.87 -47.73
C GLU A 251 -2.61 17.50 -48.40
N THR A 252 -3.65 16.74 -48.77
CA THR A 252 -3.47 15.61 -49.72
C THR A 252 -4.01 15.93 -51.12
N PRO A 253 -3.19 16.51 -52.02
CA PRO A 253 -3.51 16.53 -53.44
C PRO A 253 -3.26 15.15 -54.04
N GLY A 254 -4.33 14.52 -54.52
CA GLY A 254 -4.26 13.40 -55.45
C GLY A 254 -4.26 12.01 -54.82
N ARG A 255 -5.44 11.51 -54.44
CA ARG A 255 -5.67 10.06 -54.35
C ARG A 255 -6.81 9.69 -55.32
N PRO A 256 -6.59 8.75 -56.25
CA PRO A 256 -7.60 8.36 -57.23
C PRO A 256 -8.79 7.69 -56.54
N GLU A 257 -9.98 8.09 -56.98
CA GLU A 257 -11.27 7.53 -56.62
C GLU A 257 -11.31 6.03 -56.95
N GLY A 258 -11.61 5.19 -55.95
CA GLY A 258 -11.90 3.78 -56.21
C GLY A 258 -11.41 2.81 -55.14
N GLU A 259 -11.69 3.06 -53.85
CA GLU A 259 -11.64 1.97 -52.88
C GLU A 259 -12.61 2.23 -51.72
N GLU A 260 -13.77 1.58 -51.83
CA GLU A 260 -14.87 1.61 -50.86
C GLU A 260 -14.43 0.91 -49.56
N ARG A 261 -13.80 1.66 -48.65
CA ARG A 261 -13.48 1.18 -47.30
C ARG A 261 -14.75 1.10 -46.47
N LYS A 262 -15.22 -0.12 -46.23
CA LYS A 262 -16.24 -0.42 -45.21
C LYS A 262 -15.75 0.07 -43.85
N PRO A 263 -16.60 0.74 -43.04
CA PRO A 263 -16.23 1.21 -41.72
C PRO A 263 -15.91 0.03 -40.81
N PRO A 264 -14.88 0.12 -39.94
CA PRO A 264 -14.68 -0.87 -38.89
C PRO A 264 -15.89 -0.80 -37.95
N THR A 265 -16.64 -1.89 -37.91
CA THR A 265 -17.77 -2.08 -37.01
C THR A 265 -17.31 -1.96 -35.56
N SER A 266 -17.66 -0.80 -34.99
CA SER A 266 -17.87 -0.48 -33.59
C SER A 266 -17.78 -1.65 -32.60
N TRP A 267 -16.65 -1.79 -31.93
CA TRP A 267 -16.54 -2.51 -30.65
C TRP A 267 -16.76 -1.59 -29.42
N PHE A 268 -16.98 -0.29 -29.63
CA PHE A 268 -17.04 0.70 -28.55
C PHE A 268 -18.44 0.99 -27.97
N ASN A 269 -19.51 0.39 -28.52
CA ASN A 269 -20.89 0.66 -28.07
C ASN A 269 -21.39 -0.26 -26.93
N ARG A 270 -20.50 -0.94 -26.21
CA ARG A 270 -20.90 -1.92 -25.18
C ARG A 270 -20.64 -1.53 -23.72
N LEU A 271 -20.25 -0.28 -23.43
CA LEU A 271 -20.01 0.19 -22.05
C LEU A 271 -20.92 1.34 -21.56
N SER A 272 -21.87 1.85 -22.36
CA SER A 272 -22.73 2.98 -21.93
C SER A 272 -24.15 2.60 -21.47
N HIS A 273 -24.50 1.31 -21.40
CA HIS A 273 -25.79 0.88 -20.83
C HIS A 273 -25.61 0.06 -19.55
N GLY A 274 -25.34 0.78 -18.47
CA GLY A 274 -25.39 0.31 -17.08
C GLY A 274 -25.95 1.37 -16.13
N GLY A 275 -26.83 2.26 -16.61
CA GLY A 275 -27.57 3.22 -15.80
C GLY A 275 -28.70 2.55 -15.04
N GLY A 276 -28.38 1.95 -13.89
CA GLY A 276 -29.34 1.39 -12.95
C GLY A 276 -29.89 2.44 -12.00
N SER A 277 -31.06 2.97 -12.37
CA SER A 277 -32.09 3.64 -11.56
C SER A 277 -31.81 3.84 -10.07
N ALA A 278 -31.72 5.11 -9.68
CA ALA A 278 -32.08 5.56 -8.35
C ALA A 278 -33.51 5.09 -8.02
N ARG A 279 -33.69 4.46 -6.85
CA ARG A 279 -34.98 4.37 -6.17
C ARG A 279 -34.87 5.18 -4.89
N GLU A 280 -35.76 6.16 -4.80
CA GLU A 280 -36.14 6.88 -3.61
C GLU A 280 -36.40 5.90 -2.45
N LEU A 281 -35.79 6.18 -1.31
CA LEU A 281 -36.21 5.66 -0.02
C LEU A 281 -36.56 6.86 0.85
N LYS A 282 -37.88 7.14 0.90
CA LYS A 282 -38.50 7.87 2.01
C LYS A 282 -38.39 6.99 3.25
N ILE A 283 -37.72 7.48 4.28
CA ILE A 283 -38.11 7.36 5.69
C ILE A 283 -37.83 8.73 6.32
#